data_AF-A0A1E4PQG2-F1
#
_entry.id   AF-A0A1E4PQG2-F1
#
_cell.length_a   1.000
_cell.length_b   1.000
_cell.length_c   1.000
_cell.angle_alpha   90.00
_cell.angle_beta   90.00
_cell.angle_gamma   90.00
#
_symmetry.space_group_name_H-M   'P 1'
#
loop_
_entity.id
_entity.type
_entity.pdbx_description
1 polymer ?
#
loop_
_entity_poly.entity_id
_entity_poly.type
_entity_poly.pdbx_seq_one_letter_code
_entity_poly.pdbx_strand_id
1 'polypeptide(L)'
;MLPTAPRQFMPSPALPGAGLPNDRMARLAARRAFVELKLNFQLAVSDLPADEGDWLRRQVRGAEEPMDLWLLRAPVFAALSGSGLERRQRRALLRRSLESLFPDSEPPSAFSPF
;
A
#
# COMPACT_ATOMS: atom_id res chain seq x y z
N MET A 1 35.32 -17.81 42.30
CA MET A 1 34.42 -17.65 41.14
C MET A 1 33.70 -16.32 41.29
N LEU A 2 33.91 -15.36 40.39
CA LEU A 2 33.24 -14.05 40.43
C LEU A 2 31.94 -14.13 39.61
N PRO A 3 30.80 -13.63 40.12
CA PRO A 3 29.53 -13.66 39.40
C PRO A 3 29.59 -12.73 38.18
N THR A 4 29.29 -13.26 37.00
CA THR A 4 29.16 -12.49 35.75
C THR A 4 27.95 -11.55 35.88
N ALA A 5 28.20 -10.25 35.99
CA ALA A 5 27.16 -9.24 36.02
C ALA A 5 26.28 -9.31 34.75
N PRO A 6 24.96 -9.06 34.84
CA PRO A 6 24.06 -9.10 33.70
C PRO A 6 24.50 -8.10 32.62
N ARG A 7 24.55 -8.55 31.36
CA ARG A 7 24.89 -7.70 30.21
C ARG A 7 23.91 -6.53 30.12
N GLN A 8 24.35 -5.35 30.56
CA GLN A 8 23.63 -4.11 30.35
C GLN A 8 23.67 -3.76 28.86
N PHE A 9 22.51 -3.74 28.21
CA PHE A 9 22.38 -3.25 26.84
C PHE A 9 22.58 -1.73 26.86
N MET A 10 23.78 -1.28 26.50
CA MET A 10 24.05 0.13 26.21
C MET A 10 23.68 0.38 24.74
N PRO A 11 22.63 1.15 24.43
CA PRO A 11 22.34 1.52 23.06
C PRO A 11 23.49 2.40 22.54
N SER A 12 24.38 1.81 21.75
CA SER A 12 25.38 2.57 21.02
C SER A 12 24.66 3.38 19.94
N PRO A 13 24.78 4.72 19.92
CA PRO A 13 24.15 5.56 18.90
C PRO A 13 24.78 5.39 17.50
N ALA A 14 25.77 4.50 17.34
CA ALA A 14 26.57 4.35 16.13
C ALA A 14 26.47 2.94 15.51
N LEU A 15 25.31 2.28 15.56
CA LEU A 15 25.06 1.12 14.69
C LEU A 15 24.75 1.63 13.27
N PRO A 16 25.58 1.30 12.25
CA PRO A 16 25.27 1.61 10.86
C PRO A 16 24.00 0.85 10.48
N GLY A 17 22.89 1.55 10.29
CA GLY A 17 21.58 0.96 9.98
C GLY A 17 20.46 1.28 10.98
N ALA A 18 20.79 1.82 12.16
CA ALA A 18 19.80 2.45 13.02
C ALA A 18 19.55 3.89 12.51
N GLY A 19 18.84 4.02 11.38
CA GLY A 19 18.48 5.32 10.81
C GLY A 19 17.90 6.27 11.86
N LEU A 20 18.02 7.58 11.62
CA LEU A 20 17.60 8.64 12.54
C LEU A 20 16.17 8.37 13.06
N PRO A 21 15.78 8.86 14.25
CA PRO A 21 14.42 8.71 14.76
C PRO A 21 13.35 9.09 13.72
N ASN A 22 13.64 10.10 12.90
CA ASN A 22 12.82 10.53 11.77
C ASN A 22 12.66 9.43 10.69
N ASP A 23 13.74 8.72 10.34
CA ASP A 23 13.71 7.62 9.36
C ASP A 23 12.87 6.43 9.83
N ARG A 24 12.84 6.20 11.15
CA ARG A 24 11.94 5.19 11.73
C ARG A 24 10.48 5.60 11.60
N MET A 25 10.16 6.86 11.89
CA MET A 25 8.80 7.37 11.77
C MET A 25 8.33 7.39 10.30
N ALA A 26 9.19 7.82 9.38
CA ALA A 26 8.93 7.76 7.94
C ALA A 26 8.66 6.33 7.44
N ARG A 27 9.50 5.36 7.84
CA ARG A 27 9.28 3.94 7.50
C ARG A 27 7.95 3.41 8.05
N LEU A 28 7.61 3.77 9.28
CA LEU A 28 6.34 3.36 9.88
C LEU A 28 5.14 3.98 9.15
N ALA A 29 5.23 5.27 8.78
CA ALA A 29 4.20 5.96 8.01
C ALA A 29 4.02 5.32 6.62
N ALA A 30 5.12 5.06 5.91
CA ALA A 30 5.09 4.37 4.62
C ALA A 30 4.47 2.96 4.73
N ARG A 31 4.84 2.19 5.77
CA ARG A 31 4.27 0.85 5.98
C ARG A 31 2.79 0.91 6.30
N ARG A 32 2.35 1.90 7.10
CA ARG A 32 0.92 2.11 7.40
C ARG A 32 0.13 2.44 6.13
N ALA A 33 0.63 3.36 5.32
CA ALA A 33 -0.03 3.74 4.08
C ALA A 33 -0.11 2.56 3.10
N PHE A 34 0.93 1.74 2.99
CA PHE A 34 0.89 0.50 2.21
C PHE A 34 -0.17 -0.49 2.72
N VAL A 35 -0.24 -0.72 4.04
CA VAL A 35 -1.22 -1.64 4.63
C VAL A 35 -2.64 -1.14 4.36
N GLU A 36 -2.89 0.16 4.51
CA GLU A 36 -4.19 0.77 4.21
C GLU A 36 -4.57 0.57 2.73
N LEU A 37 -3.63 0.83 1.80
CA LEU A 37 -3.86 0.57 0.38
C LEU A 37 -4.18 -0.90 0.12
N LYS A 38 -3.42 -1.83 0.72
CA LYS A 38 -3.63 -3.27 0.56
C LYS A 38 -5.01 -3.69 1.05
N LEU A 39 -5.47 -3.17 2.19
CA LEU A 39 -6.82 -3.43 2.70
C LEU A 39 -7.90 -2.90 1.76
N ASN A 40 -7.72 -1.70 1.20
CA ASN A 40 -8.67 -1.13 0.23
C ASN A 40 -8.76 -1.97 -1.06
N PHE A 41 -7.64 -2.51 -1.55
CA PHE A 41 -7.64 -3.47 -2.65
C PHE A 41 -8.37 -4.76 -2.27
N GLN A 42 -8.12 -5.33 -1.08
CA GLN A 42 -8.78 -6.55 -0.62
C GLN A 42 -10.29 -6.40 -0.52
N LEU A 43 -10.76 -5.27 0.02
CA LEU A 43 -12.19 -4.92 0.09
C LEU A 43 -12.79 -4.77 -1.31
N ALA A 44 -12.05 -4.15 -2.24
CA ALA A 44 -12.55 -3.95 -3.59
C ALA A 44 -12.79 -5.26 -4.35
N VAL A 45 -11.92 -6.25 -4.15
CA VAL A 45 -11.98 -7.54 -4.85
C VAL A 45 -12.79 -8.61 -4.09
N SER A 46 -13.30 -8.32 -2.89
CA SER A 46 -13.99 -9.30 -2.04
C SER A 46 -15.22 -9.88 -2.73
N ASP A 47 -16.03 -9.03 -3.38
CA ASP A 47 -17.34 -9.42 -3.93
C ASP A 47 -17.31 -9.60 -5.45
N LEU A 48 -16.13 -9.75 -6.03
CA LEU A 48 -16.01 -10.07 -7.45
C LEU A 48 -16.48 -11.51 -7.72
N PRO A 49 -17.11 -11.78 -8.88
CA PRO A 49 -17.41 -13.14 -9.32
C PRO A 49 -16.16 -14.03 -9.30
N ALA A 50 -16.32 -15.33 -9.04
CA ALA A 50 -15.19 -16.24 -8.81
C ALA A 50 -14.16 -16.25 -9.95
N ASP A 51 -14.61 -16.26 -11.20
CA ASP A 51 -13.74 -16.43 -12.37
C ASP A 51 -12.64 -15.36 -12.48
N GLU A 52 -12.98 -14.08 -12.29
CA GLU A 52 -12.01 -12.97 -12.29
C GLU A 52 -11.51 -12.65 -10.87
N GLY A 53 -12.38 -12.84 -9.86
CA GLY A 53 -12.15 -12.46 -8.48
C GLY A 53 -11.10 -13.31 -7.78
N ASP A 54 -11.02 -14.61 -8.05
CA ASP A 54 -10.06 -15.49 -7.35
C ASP A 54 -8.61 -15.22 -7.74
N TRP A 55 -8.35 -14.96 -9.02
CA TRP A 55 -7.03 -14.55 -9.47
C TRP A 55 -6.64 -13.20 -8.83
N LEU A 56 -7.51 -12.21 -8.88
CA LEU A 56 -7.27 -10.88 -8.28
C LEU A 56 -7.05 -10.95 -6.76
N ARG A 57 -7.87 -11.71 -6.03
CA ARG A 57 -7.69 -11.92 -4.57
C ARG A 57 -6.34 -12.53 -4.24
N ARG A 58 -5.86 -13.50 -5.03
CA ARG A 58 -4.53 -14.09 -4.83
C ARG A 58 -3.42 -13.07 -5.08
N GLN A 59 -3.49 -12.31 -6.18
CA GLN A 59 -2.49 -11.28 -6.50
C GLN A 59 -2.44 -10.19 -5.43
N VAL A 60 -3.60 -9.68 -5.00
CA VAL A 60 -3.69 -8.65 -3.95
C VAL A 60 -3.15 -9.17 -2.62
N ARG A 61 -3.42 -10.44 -2.24
CA ARG A 61 -2.83 -11.02 -1.01
C ARG A 61 -1.32 -11.16 -1.12
N GLY A 62 -0.82 -11.55 -2.29
CA GLY A 62 0.61 -11.74 -2.58
C GLY A 62 1.43 -10.46 -2.70
N ALA A 63 0.81 -9.30 -2.91
CA ALA A 63 1.52 -8.02 -3.02
C ALA A 63 2.31 -7.69 -1.74
N GLU A 64 3.61 -7.47 -1.86
CA GLU A 64 4.51 -7.15 -0.73
C GLU A 64 4.91 -5.68 -0.72
N GLU A 65 4.85 -5.04 -1.89
CA GLU A 65 5.22 -3.65 -2.12
C GLU A 65 4.06 -2.83 -2.71
N PRO A 66 4.04 -1.49 -2.52
CA PRO A 66 3.05 -0.62 -3.15
C PRO A 66 3.02 -0.75 -4.68
N MET A 67 4.17 -0.98 -5.32
CA MET A 67 4.29 -1.11 -6.77
C MET A 67 3.50 -2.31 -7.31
N ASP A 68 3.47 -3.43 -6.57
CA ASP A 68 2.68 -4.60 -6.95
C ASP A 68 1.20 -4.25 -7.08
N LEU A 69 0.67 -3.50 -6.10
CA LEU A 69 -0.72 -3.03 -6.10
C LEU A 69 -0.97 -2.00 -7.22
N TRP A 70 0.01 -1.14 -7.49
CA TRP A 70 -0.07 -0.20 -8.61
C TRP A 70 -0.23 -0.94 -9.95
N LEU A 71 0.52 -2.01 -10.18
CA LEU A 71 0.42 -2.82 -11.41
C LEU A 71 -0.94 -3.52 -11.53
N LEU A 72 -1.57 -3.87 -10.41
CA LEU A 72 -2.91 -4.49 -10.38
C LEU A 72 -4.05 -3.48 -10.60
N ARG A 73 -3.80 -2.17 -10.65
CA ARG A 73 -4.86 -1.16 -10.76
C ARG A 73 -5.74 -1.38 -11.99
N ALA A 74 -5.15 -1.66 -13.15
CA ALA A 74 -5.88 -1.79 -14.42
C ALA A 74 -6.85 -2.98 -14.40
N PRO A 75 -6.42 -4.22 -14.08
CA PRO A 75 -7.36 -5.34 -14.01
C PRO A 75 -8.39 -5.20 -12.87
N VAL A 76 -8.04 -4.58 -11.74
CA VAL A 76 -9.02 -4.30 -10.67
C VAL A 76 -10.09 -3.30 -11.14
N PHE A 77 -9.71 -2.21 -11.79
CA PHE A 77 -10.68 -1.25 -12.33
C PHE A 77 -11.55 -1.84 -13.43
N ALA A 78 -11.00 -2.74 -14.27
CA ALA A 78 -11.75 -3.47 -15.28
C ALA A 78 -12.81 -4.38 -14.65
N ALA A 79 -12.46 -5.18 -13.65
CA ALA A 79 -13.40 -6.06 -12.94
C ALA A 79 -14.49 -5.27 -12.18
N LEU A 80 -14.13 -4.09 -11.68
CA LEU A 80 -15.07 -3.19 -11.03
C LEU A 80 -15.95 -2.40 -12.01
N SER A 81 -15.73 -2.44 -13.34
CA SER A 81 -16.37 -1.56 -14.33
C SER A 81 -17.90 -1.63 -14.41
N GLY A 82 -18.51 -2.71 -13.91
CA GLY A 82 -19.95 -2.96 -13.95
C GLY A 82 -20.87 -1.90 -13.31
N SER A 83 -22.16 -1.98 -13.65
CA SER A 83 -23.21 -1.08 -13.18
C SER A 83 -23.67 -1.45 -11.76
N GLY A 84 -23.16 -0.71 -10.76
CA GLY A 84 -23.59 -0.81 -9.36
C GLY A 84 -23.11 0.39 -8.56
N LEU A 85 -23.90 0.83 -7.58
CA LEU A 85 -23.50 1.92 -6.67
C LEU A 85 -22.26 1.51 -5.86
N GLU A 86 -22.29 0.30 -5.30
CA GLU A 86 -21.18 -0.30 -4.53
C GLU A 86 -19.88 -0.37 -5.34
N ARG A 87 -19.94 -0.89 -6.57
CA ARG A 87 -18.75 -0.96 -7.44
C ARG A 87 -18.21 0.43 -7.75
N ARG A 88 -19.10 1.41 -7.99
CA ARG A 88 -18.69 2.82 -8.21
C ARG A 88 -17.99 3.40 -6.98
N GLN A 89 -18.53 3.20 -5.78
CA GLN A 89 -17.93 3.67 -4.54
C GLN A 89 -16.55 3.03 -4.31
N ARG A 90 -16.42 1.71 -4.52
CA ARG A 90 -15.13 1.02 -4.41
C ARG A 90 -14.10 1.54 -5.39
N ARG A 91 -14.49 1.79 -6.65
CA ARG A 91 -13.59 2.42 -7.64
C ARG A 91 -13.12 3.81 -7.18
N ALA A 92 -14.01 4.64 -6.65
CA ALA A 92 -13.66 5.98 -6.19
C ALA A 92 -12.70 5.93 -5.00
N LEU A 93 -12.96 5.06 -4.02
CA LEU A 93 -12.09 4.84 -2.87
C LEU A 93 -10.68 4.41 -3.31
N LEU A 94 -10.59 3.38 -4.16
CA LEU A 94 -9.33 2.85 -4.67
C LEU A 94 -8.49 3.91 -5.39
N ARG A 95 -9.15 4.73 -6.20
CA ARG A 95 -8.50 5.79 -6.95
C ARG A 95 -7.88 6.83 -6.03
N ARG A 96 -8.65 7.30 -5.06
CA ARG A 96 -8.16 8.24 -4.04
C ARG A 96 -6.98 7.66 -3.24
N SER A 97 -7.04 6.39 -2.86
CA SER A 97 -5.93 5.74 -2.15
C SER A 97 -4.67 5.62 -3.01
N LEU A 98 -4.82 5.35 -4.31
CA LEU A 98 -3.70 5.31 -5.25
C LEU A 98 -3.10 6.69 -5.48
N GLU A 99 -3.91 7.72 -5.71
CA GLU A 99 -3.46 9.11 -5.87
C GLU A 99 -2.69 9.60 -4.64
N SER A 100 -3.14 9.24 -3.43
CA SER A 100 -2.45 9.63 -2.19
C SER A 100 -1.06 9.01 -2.04
N LEU A 101 -0.80 7.85 -2.62
CA LEU A 101 0.48 7.13 -2.52
C LEU A 101 1.37 7.31 -3.75
N PHE A 102 0.79 7.65 -4.90
CA PHE A 102 1.45 7.83 -6.18
C PHE A 102 1.04 9.16 -6.83
N PRO A 103 1.35 10.31 -6.21
CA PRO A 103 0.91 11.61 -6.70
C PRO A 103 1.47 11.96 -8.09
N ASP A 104 2.66 11.48 -8.44
CA ASP A 104 3.33 11.77 -9.73
C ASP A 104 2.94 10.80 -10.87
N SER A 105 1.97 9.93 -10.63
CA SER A 105 1.57 8.90 -11.59
C SER A 105 0.53 9.35 -12.61
N GLU A 106 -0.06 10.52 -12.40
CA GLU A 106 -0.93 11.19 -13.37
C GLU A 106 -0.04 12.02 -14.30
N PRO A 107 -0.16 11.90 -15.63
CA PRO A 107 0.55 12.80 -16.53
C PRO A 107 0.17 14.24 -16.16
N PRO A 108 1.11 15.21 -16.14
CA PRO A 108 0.78 16.61 -15.88
C PRO A 108 -0.33 16.99 -16.86
N SER A 109 -1.53 17.17 -16.31
CA SER A 109 -2.72 17.45 -17.10
C SER A 109 -2.44 18.72 -17.89
N ALA A 110 -2.29 18.59 -19.21
CA ALA A 110 -1.96 19.68 -20.13
C ALA A 110 -3.15 20.63 -20.36
N PHE A 111 -3.99 20.83 -19.35
CA PHE A 111 -4.98 21.89 -19.35
C PHE A 111 -4.34 23.15 -18.78
N SER A 112 -3.52 23.81 -19.61
CA SER A 112 -3.35 25.26 -19.50
C SER A 112 -4.63 25.91 -20.04
N PRO A 113 -5.43 26.61 -19.22
CA PRO A 113 -6.40 27.55 -19.76
C PRO A 113 -5.63 28.67 -20.46
N PHE A 114 -5.98 28.94 -21.72
CA PHE A 114 -5.55 30.13 -22.45
C PHE A 114 -6.24 31.37 -21.90
#